data_AF-A0A524P4M9-F1
#
_entry.id   AF-A0A524P4M9-F1
#
_cell.length_a   1.000
_cell.length_b   1.000
_cell.length_c   1.000
_cell.angle_alpha   90.00
_cell.angle_beta   90.00
_cell.angle_gamma   90.00
#
_symmetry.space_group_name_H-M   'P 1'
#
loop_
_entity.id
_entity.type
_entity.pdbx_description
1 polymer ?
#
loop_
_entity_poly.entity_id
_entity_poly.type
_entity_poly.pdbx_seq_one_letter_code
_entity_poly.pdbx_strand_id
1 'polypeptide(L)'
;MNPEENPTPKSEHLSHDINKTFICALCNKEMKFADHPKFCINCGQPLVIDVRGEVLVDASGRAYVQPNSDVNFHPITNTQNQIQGFDSSFSSSFPSVSNSPYVQIPQNMYYGQQRWKKQRNWNVLAGIFLPLFSYLGIMIVTLVIMIVILGITGDIALNGTIQFVISSLTLVFFLVPFFWIQRYYPGKLTRKQRLVELGLDFEKYPGKSLAREIILGIFLGLLGILLVFGLQYIGSLLVEWIFRIDVNVLYASDEMAGFTLGNPQTLGELLVFVFTMVVFVGVPEEVMFRGFVQRSFEKKLSKPAALLLTASYFSIYHIYIFIVNPPIFFFLSISYLGLSIYLGLIRNWRKDIIATSVLHMVYNSIQMVVVFIILS
;
A
#
# COMPACT_ATOMS: atom_id res chain seq x y z
N MET A 1 -19.24 22.25 33.13
CA MET A 1 -17.83 22.12 33.55
C MET A 1 -17.04 21.61 32.36
N ASN A 2 -16.28 22.47 31.70
CA ASN A 2 -15.33 22.06 30.67
C ASN A 2 -14.15 21.37 31.36
N PRO A 3 -13.71 20.18 30.91
CA PRO A 3 -12.46 19.62 31.40
C PRO A 3 -11.31 20.54 30.96
N GLU A 4 -10.48 20.96 31.91
CA GLU A 4 -9.23 21.67 31.64
C GLU A 4 -8.36 20.82 30.69
N GLU A 5 -8.11 21.33 29.49
CA GLU A 5 -7.13 20.74 28.57
C GLU A 5 -5.75 20.89 29.21
N ASN A 6 -5.19 19.80 29.74
CA ASN A 6 -3.80 19.75 30.17
C ASN A 6 -2.89 20.20 29.01
N PRO A 7 -1.97 21.16 29.22
CA PRO A 7 -1.08 21.66 28.18
C PRO A 7 -0.27 20.49 27.61
N THR A 8 -0.39 20.28 26.30
CA THR A 8 0.33 19.22 25.60
C THR A 8 1.82 19.59 25.56
N PRO A 9 2.74 18.69 25.96
CA PRO A 9 4.17 18.97 25.90
C PRO A 9 4.58 19.15 24.43
N LYS A 10 5.04 20.36 24.11
CA LYS A 10 5.67 20.65 22.82
C LYS A 10 7.01 19.92 22.78
N SER A 11 7.14 18.92 21.92
CA SER A 11 8.47 18.37 21.57
C SER A 11 9.17 19.41 20.72
N GLU A 12 10.21 20.06 21.25
CA GLU A 12 11.02 20.98 20.47
C GLU A 12 11.93 20.18 19.52
N HIS A 13 11.71 20.36 18.21
CA HIS A 13 12.68 19.93 17.20
C HIS A 13 13.90 20.85 17.29
N LEU A 14 14.94 20.37 17.97
CA LEU A 14 16.21 21.07 18.11
C LEU A 14 16.96 21.02 16.76
N SER A 15 16.75 22.05 15.93
CA SER A 15 17.45 22.22 14.65
C SER A 15 18.98 22.28 14.80
N HIS A 16 19.67 21.82 13.74
CA HIS A 16 21.11 21.72 13.38
C HIS A 16 22.14 22.63 14.08
N ASP A 17 22.12 22.70 15.40
CA ASP A 17 23.20 23.30 16.18
C ASP A 17 24.18 22.17 16.54
N ILE A 18 25.34 22.17 15.88
CA ILE A 18 26.38 21.12 15.99
C ILE A 18 26.87 20.95 17.45
N ASN A 19 26.63 21.95 18.30
CA ASN A 19 27.00 21.95 19.71
C ASN A 19 25.90 21.48 20.67
N LYS A 20 24.72 21.08 20.19
CA LYS A 20 23.68 20.58 21.08
C LYS A 20 24.07 19.25 21.70
N THR A 21 23.82 19.15 22.98
CA THR A 21 23.93 17.94 23.77
C THR A 21 22.55 17.44 24.18
N PHE A 22 22.46 16.15 24.48
CA PHE A 22 21.27 15.53 25.04
C PHE A 22 21.67 14.50 26.10
N ILE A 23 20.76 14.19 27.00
CA ILE A 23 21.03 13.31 28.14
C ILE A 23 20.36 11.96 27.89
N CYS A 24 21.09 10.85 28.00
CA CYS A 24 20.46 9.52 27.94
C CYS A 24 19.51 9.33 29.13
N ALA A 25 18.22 9.08 28.89
CA ALA A 25 17.24 8.92 29.96
C ALA A 25 17.53 7.71 30.89
N LEU A 26 18.31 6.73 30.44
CA LEU A 26 18.65 5.54 31.23
C LEU A 26 19.86 5.76 32.15
N CYS A 27 20.94 6.35 31.64
CA CYS A 27 22.21 6.47 32.37
C CYS A 27 22.61 7.92 32.72
N ASN A 28 21.78 8.90 32.38
CA ASN A 28 22.03 10.34 32.57
C ASN A 28 23.35 10.87 31.97
N LYS A 29 23.96 10.14 31.02
CA LYS A 29 25.16 10.63 30.34
C LYS A 29 24.79 11.63 29.26
N GLU A 30 25.45 12.78 29.29
CA GLU A 30 25.37 13.80 28.24
C GLU A 30 26.13 13.35 26.98
N MET A 31 25.51 13.51 25.82
CA MET A 31 26.00 13.07 24.51
C MET A 31 25.81 14.20 23.50
N LYS A 32 26.70 14.31 22.52
CA LYS A 32 26.63 15.34 21.46
C LYS A 32 25.83 14.82 20.27
N PHE A 33 25.04 15.69 19.63
CA PHE A 33 24.26 15.35 18.44
C PHE A 33 25.13 15.05 17.20
N ALA A 34 26.35 15.57 17.14
CA ALA A 34 27.24 15.47 15.98
C ALA A 34 27.56 14.02 15.54
N ASP A 35 27.43 13.05 16.44
CA ASP A 35 27.82 11.67 16.17
C ASP A 35 26.69 10.78 15.62
N HIS A 36 25.48 11.32 15.44
CA HIS A 36 24.26 10.59 15.08
C HIS A 36 24.15 9.19 15.74
N PRO A 37 24.34 9.09 17.08
CA PRO A 37 24.47 7.80 17.72
C PRO A 37 23.13 7.05 17.68
N LYS A 38 23.13 5.81 17.19
CA LYS A 38 21.95 4.94 17.22
C LYS A 38 21.70 4.32 18.60
N PHE A 39 22.71 4.36 19.45
CA PHE A 39 22.72 3.77 20.79
C PHE A 39 23.48 4.69 21.72
N CYS A 40 23.10 4.70 23.00
CA CYS A 40 23.86 5.40 24.01
C CYS A 40 25.25 4.75 24.17
N ILE A 41 26.32 5.51 23.90
CA ILE A 41 27.71 5.02 23.98
C ILE A 41 28.09 4.51 25.39
N ASN A 42 27.38 4.96 26.42
CA ASN A 42 27.68 4.61 27.81
C ASN A 42 26.94 3.36 28.28
N CYS A 43 25.67 3.19 27.92
CA CYS A 43 24.84 2.07 28.42
C CYS A 43 24.40 1.08 27.33
N GLY A 44 24.79 1.29 26.07
CA GLY A 44 24.46 0.43 24.93
C GLY A 44 22.99 0.47 24.48
N GLN A 45 22.13 1.23 25.18
CA GLN A 45 20.69 1.20 24.94
C GLN A 45 20.35 1.92 23.61
N PRO A 46 19.53 1.31 22.73
CA PRO A 46 19.10 1.93 21.48
C PRO A 46 18.28 3.21 21.74
N LEU A 47 18.65 4.29 21.06
CA LEU A 47 17.95 5.58 21.14
C LEU A 47 16.80 5.62 20.15
N VAL A 48 15.74 6.36 20.46
CA VAL A 48 14.63 6.59 19.53
C VAL A 48 15.01 7.71 18.58
N ILE A 49 14.99 7.42 17.29
CA ILE A 49 15.42 8.33 16.23
C ILE A 49 14.21 8.70 15.36
N ASP A 50 14.15 9.95 14.90
CA ASP A 50 13.13 10.41 13.96
C ASP A 50 13.45 10.05 12.50
N VAL A 51 12.53 10.37 11.57
CA VAL A 51 12.72 10.17 10.12
C VAL A 51 13.91 10.89 9.51
N ARG A 52 14.42 11.93 10.17
CA ARG A 52 15.58 12.69 9.72
C ARG A 52 16.88 12.11 10.26
N GLY A 53 16.82 11.09 11.11
CA GLY A 53 17.98 10.54 11.80
C GLY A 53 18.37 11.31 13.06
N GLU A 54 17.48 12.16 13.59
CA GLU A 54 17.70 12.93 14.81
C GLU A 54 17.19 12.18 16.05
N VAL A 55 17.96 12.21 17.14
CA VAL A 55 17.55 11.59 18.40
C VAL A 55 16.39 12.38 18.99
N LEU A 56 15.29 11.69 19.29
CA LEU A 56 14.13 12.30 19.94
C LEU A 56 14.46 12.57 21.41
N VAL A 57 14.25 13.80 21.83
CA VAL A 57 14.45 14.25 23.21
C VAL A 57 13.16 14.84 23.77
N ASP A 58 12.97 14.73 25.09
CA ASP A 58 11.89 15.43 25.80
C ASP A 58 12.21 16.92 26.02
N ALA A 59 11.28 17.65 26.64
CA ALA A 59 11.44 19.08 26.93
C ALA A 59 12.62 19.40 27.88
N SER A 60 13.18 18.39 28.56
CA SER A 60 14.37 18.52 29.41
C SER A 60 15.65 18.11 28.69
N GLY A 61 15.59 17.82 27.39
CA GLY A 61 16.74 17.35 26.60
C GLY A 61 17.11 15.89 26.85
N ARG A 62 16.23 15.09 27.45
CA ARG A 62 16.49 13.66 27.67
C ARG A 62 16.05 12.83 26.48
N ALA A 63 16.95 12.02 25.93
CA ALA A 63 16.65 11.15 24.81
C ALA A 63 15.75 10.00 25.22
N TYR A 64 14.72 9.75 24.41
CA TYR A 64 13.92 8.55 24.52
C TYR A 64 14.76 7.34 24.15
N VAL A 65 14.65 6.27 24.94
CA VAL A 65 15.33 4.99 24.72
C VAL A 65 14.29 3.93 24.38
N GLN A 66 14.59 3.10 23.38
CA GLN A 66 13.74 1.94 23.07
C GLN A 66 13.75 0.98 24.26
N PRO A 67 12.59 0.60 24.82
CA PRO A 67 12.55 -0.46 25.81
C PRO A 67 13.08 -1.72 25.11
N ASN A 68 14.18 -2.26 25.64
CA ASN A 68 14.73 -3.50 25.11
C ASN A 68 13.67 -4.58 25.35
N SER A 69 13.01 -5.08 24.31
CA SER A 69 12.05 -6.17 24.45
C SER A 69 12.72 -7.49 24.87
N ASP A 70 14.03 -7.59 24.65
CA ASP A 70 14.75 -8.87 24.72
C ASP A 70 15.85 -8.90 25.80
N VAL A 71 16.11 -7.78 26.51
CA VAL A 71 17.02 -7.81 27.66
C VAL A 71 16.20 -8.23 28.88
N ASN A 72 15.97 -9.54 28.98
CA ASN A 72 15.88 -10.17 30.28
C ASN A 72 17.19 -9.80 31.00
N PHE A 73 17.13 -8.83 31.91
CA PHE A 73 18.18 -8.61 32.88
C PHE A 73 18.30 -9.92 33.66
N HIS A 74 19.17 -10.81 33.21
CA HIS A 74 19.73 -11.81 34.09
C HIS A 74 20.53 -11.00 35.09
N PRO A 75 20.10 -10.94 36.37
CA PRO A 75 20.94 -10.32 37.38
C PRO A 75 22.27 -11.06 37.30
N ILE A 76 23.35 -10.30 37.10
CA ILE A 76 24.70 -10.84 37.22
C ILE A 76 24.78 -11.28 38.68
N THR A 77 24.46 -12.54 38.95
CA THR A 77 24.68 -13.19 40.23
C THR A 77 26.17 -13.30 40.35
N ASN A 78 26.75 -12.26 40.97
CA ASN A 78 28.09 -12.31 41.50
C ASN A 78 28.21 -13.59 42.33
N THR A 79 29.22 -14.35 41.94
CA THR A 79 29.81 -15.48 42.64
C THR A 79 29.88 -15.19 44.14
N GLN A 80 28.98 -15.78 44.93
CA GLN A 80 29.16 -15.96 46.36
C GLN A 80 29.15 -17.45 46.66
N ASN A 81 30.37 -17.95 46.86
CA ASN A 81 30.65 -19.08 47.72
C ASN A 81 29.95 -18.91 49.08
N GLN A 82 29.48 -20.05 49.62
CA GLN A 82 29.29 -20.35 51.04
C GLN A 82 28.36 -19.42 51.85
N ILE A 83 27.25 -19.98 52.34
CA ILE A 83 27.08 -20.42 53.75
C ILE A 83 25.68 -21.05 53.84
N GLN A 84 25.64 -22.28 54.34
CA GLN A 84 24.43 -23.01 54.68
C GLN A 84 23.82 -22.42 55.96
N GLY A 85 22.50 -22.29 55.95
CA GLY A 85 21.67 -22.17 57.16
C GLY A 85 21.34 -20.74 57.55
N PHE A 86 20.14 -20.25 57.22
CA PHE A 86 19.41 -19.32 58.07
C PHE A 86 17.90 -19.32 57.75
N ASP A 87 17.13 -19.11 58.80
CA ASP A 87 15.70 -19.39 58.96
C ASP A 87 14.72 -18.74 57.98
N SER A 88 13.62 -19.48 57.78
CA SER A 88 12.38 -19.07 57.14
C SER A 88 11.60 -18.05 57.98
N SER A 89 11.85 -16.76 57.82
CA SER A 89 10.87 -15.69 58.14
C SER A 89 11.33 -14.32 57.64
N PHE A 90 11.34 -14.11 56.32
CA PHE A 90 11.41 -12.76 55.77
C PHE A 90 10.18 -12.48 54.91
N SER A 91 9.25 -11.73 55.53
CA SER A 91 8.16 -11.01 54.87
C SER A 91 8.76 -10.11 53.78
N SER A 92 8.62 -10.51 52.52
CA SER A 92 9.05 -9.75 51.36
C SER A 92 8.02 -8.67 51.02
N SER A 93 8.06 -7.57 51.78
CA SER A 93 7.61 -6.27 51.29
C SER A 93 8.60 -5.80 50.22
N PHE A 94 8.46 -6.31 49.00
CA PHE A 94 9.11 -5.70 47.85
C PHE A 94 8.59 -4.25 47.74
N PRO A 95 9.45 -3.23 47.85
CA PRO A 95 9.03 -1.87 47.57
C PRO A 95 8.53 -1.86 46.12
N SER A 96 7.31 -1.38 45.92
CA SER A 96 6.77 -1.11 44.60
C SER A 96 7.75 -0.20 43.88
N VAL A 97 8.46 -0.75 42.89
CA VAL A 97 9.29 0.02 41.95
C VAL A 97 8.33 0.79 41.06
N SER A 98 7.71 1.84 41.60
CA SER A 98 6.80 2.74 40.90
C SER A 98 7.55 3.79 40.08
N ASN A 99 8.88 3.85 40.18
CA ASN A 99 9.73 4.78 39.44
C ASN A 99 10.65 4.02 38.50
N SER A 100 10.06 3.42 37.47
CA SER A 100 10.82 3.00 36.30
C SER A 100 11.40 4.27 35.67
N PRO A 101 12.73 4.49 35.64
CA PRO A 101 13.35 5.70 35.08
C PRO A 101 13.20 5.80 33.56
N TYR A 102 12.56 4.80 32.96
CA TYR A 102 12.21 4.78 31.55
C TYR A 102 11.12 5.83 31.33
N VAL A 103 11.51 6.95 30.75
CA VAL A 103 10.58 7.84 30.07
C VAL A 103 9.88 6.98 29.04
N GLN A 104 8.64 6.56 29.33
CA GLN A 104 7.89 5.74 28.40
C GLN A 104 7.85 6.49 27.09
N ILE A 105 8.36 5.86 26.02
CA ILE A 105 8.14 6.37 24.68
C ILE A 105 6.65 6.54 24.60
N PRO A 106 6.16 7.78 24.40
CA PRO A 106 4.76 8.01 24.22
C PRO A 106 4.29 7.01 23.15
N GLN A 107 3.33 6.13 23.49
CA GLN A 107 2.82 5.09 22.57
C GLN A 107 2.24 5.68 21.26
N ASN A 108 2.26 6.99 21.17
CA ASN A 108 1.89 7.80 20.06
C ASN A 108 3.08 8.18 19.14
N MET A 109 4.32 7.68 19.22
CA MET A 109 5.36 8.03 18.22
C MET A 109 5.58 6.95 17.15
N TYR A 110 5.45 7.32 15.87
CA TYR A 110 5.85 6.50 14.71
C TYR A 110 6.76 7.38 13.84
N TYR A 111 7.96 6.92 13.51
CA TYR A 111 8.90 7.67 12.67
C TYR A 111 9.34 9.03 13.24
N GLY A 112 9.36 9.17 14.58
CA GLY A 112 9.70 10.38 15.32
C GLY A 112 8.89 11.63 15.01
N GLN A 113 7.72 11.46 14.39
CA GLN A 113 6.67 12.46 14.49
C GLN A 113 5.73 12.04 15.61
N GLN A 114 5.28 13.00 16.42
CA GLN A 114 4.12 12.81 17.29
C GLN A 114 2.99 12.25 16.40
N ARG A 115 2.42 11.08 16.73
CA ARG A 115 1.18 10.62 16.09
C ARG A 115 0.24 11.79 16.28
N TRP A 116 -0.12 12.34 15.14
CA TRP A 116 -1.30 13.13 14.94
C TRP A 116 -2.40 12.63 15.89
N LYS A 117 -3.08 13.57 16.56
CA LYS A 117 -4.33 13.30 17.30
C LYS A 117 -5.12 12.21 16.58
N LYS A 118 -5.60 11.21 17.33
CA LYS A 118 -6.36 10.01 16.88
C LYS A 118 -6.85 10.13 15.43
N GLN A 119 -6.21 9.38 14.52
CA GLN A 119 -6.60 9.33 13.10
C GLN A 119 -8.12 9.20 12.98
N ARG A 120 -8.74 9.96 12.08
CA ARG A 120 -10.16 9.75 11.81
C ARG A 120 -10.32 8.35 11.25
N ASN A 121 -11.37 7.65 11.71
CA ASN A 121 -11.67 6.32 11.20
C ASN A 121 -11.90 6.41 9.69
N TRP A 122 -11.20 5.57 8.94
CA TRP A 122 -11.39 5.48 7.50
C TRP A 122 -12.82 5.06 7.22
N ASN A 123 -13.47 5.76 6.28
CA ASN A 123 -14.85 5.47 5.95
C ASN A 123 -14.88 4.37 4.89
N VAL A 124 -15.44 3.21 5.22
CA VAL A 124 -15.67 2.10 4.26
C VAL A 124 -16.45 2.57 3.04
N LEU A 125 -17.42 3.49 3.23
CA LEU A 125 -18.18 4.06 2.12
C LEU A 125 -17.28 4.84 1.16
N ALA A 126 -16.23 5.51 1.65
CA ALA A 126 -15.29 6.18 0.76
C ALA A 126 -14.51 5.16 -0.09
N GLY A 127 -14.17 3.99 0.46
CA GLY A 127 -13.57 2.89 -0.30
C GLY A 127 -14.44 2.40 -1.46
N ILE A 128 -15.77 2.54 -1.38
CA ILE A 128 -16.71 2.14 -2.44
C ILE A 128 -17.02 3.29 -3.39
N PHE A 129 -17.34 4.47 -2.87
CA PHE A 129 -17.80 5.58 -3.70
C PHE A 129 -16.68 6.35 -4.39
N LEU A 130 -15.47 6.40 -3.82
CA LEU A 130 -14.38 7.17 -4.41
C LEU A 130 -13.88 6.57 -5.74
N PRO A 131 -13.67 5.25 -5.87
CA PRO A 131 -13.35 4.62 -7.16
C PRO A 131 -14.50 4.77 -8.16
N LEU A 132 -15.75 4.56 -7.73
CA LEU A 132 -16.93 4.71 -8.59
C LEU A 132 -17.06 6.14 -9.15
N PHE A 133 -16.91 7.15 -8.30
CA PHE A 133 -16.96 8.56 -8.72
C PHE A 133 -15.80 8.90 -9.65
N SER A 134 -14.59 8.42 -9.35
CA SER A 134 -13.42 8.59 -10.22
C SER A 134 -13.67 8.00 -11.60
N TYR A 135 -14.27 6.80 -11.66
CA TYR A 135 -14.61 6.17 -12.92
C TYR A 135 -15.69 6.90 -13.69
N LEU A 136 -16.78 7.30 -13.03
CA LEU A 136 -17.83 8.08 -13.67
C LEU A 136 -17.25 9.38 -14.24
N GLY A 137 -16.34 10.03 -13.51
CA GLY A 137 -15.59 11.17 -14.01
C GLY A 137 -14.78 10.86 -15.28
N ILE A 138 -14.03 9.76 -15.28
CA ILE A 138 -13.29 9.28 -16.47
C ILE A 138 -14.26 9.06 -17.63
N MET A 139 -15.38 8.36 -17.42
CA MET A 139 -16.36 8.06 -18.46
C MET A 139 -17.00 9.32 -19.06
N ILE A 140 -17.35 10.30 -18.23
CA ILE A 140 -17.89 11.59 -18.69
C ILE A 140 -16.86 12.33 -19.54
N VAL A 141 -15.60 12.41 -19.07
CA VAL A 141 -14.53 13.09 -19.82
C VAL A 141 -14.24 12.38 -21.14
N THR A 142 -14.16 11.04 -21.13
CA THR A 142 -14.02 10.23 -22.34
C THR A 142 -15.15 10.50 -23.32
N LEU A 143 -16.41 10.49 -22.87
CA LEU A 143 -17.55 10.78 -23.74
C LEU A 143 -17.46 12.18 -24.37
N VAL A 144 -17.08 13.19 -23.60
CA VAL A 144 -16.88 14.56 -24.10
C VAL A 144 -15.77 14.61 -25.16
N ILE A 145 -14.62 13.96 -24.89
CA ILE A 145 -13.52 13.85 -25.86
C ILE A 145 -13.99 13.20 -27.16
N MET A 146 -14.75 12.10 -27.06
CA MET A 146 -15.27 11.37 -28.22
C MET A 146 -16.25 12.21 -29.04
N ILE A 147 -17.16 12.96 -28.39
CA ILE A 147 -18.07 13.88 -29.07
C ILE A 147 -17.30 15.00 -29.79
N VAL A 148 -16.28 15.56 -29.15
CA VAL A 148 -15.44 16.61 -29.74
C VAL A 148 -14.68 16.08 -30.95
N ILE A 149 -14.07 14.89 -30.85
CA ILE A 149 -13.38 14.25 -31.96
C ILE A 149 -14.34 14.02 -33.12
N LEU A 150 -15.49 13.36 -32.88
CA LEU A 150 -16.51 13.13 -33.89
C LEU A 150 -16.95 14.44 -34.57
N GLY A 151 -17.11 15.52 -33.81
CA GLY A 151 -17.49 16.83 -34.36
C GLY A 151 -16.41 17.46 -35.26
N ILE A 152 -15.13 17.15 -35.04
CA ILE A 152 -14.00 17.68 -35.83
C ILE A 152 -13.69 16.81 -37.04
N THR A 153 -13.66 15.48 -36.87
CA THR A 153 -13.20 14.52 -37.88
C THR A 153 -14.35 13.94 -38.70
N GLY A 154 -15.58 13.94 -38.17
CA GLY A 154 -16.69 13.18 -38.73
C GLY A 154 -16.61 11.66 -38.51
N ASP A 155 -15.60 11.19 -37.76
CA ASP A 155 -15.33 9.77 -37.52
C ASP A 155 -14.83 9.52 -36.09
N ILE A 156 -15.26 8.41 -35.48
CA ILE A 156 -14.89 7.98 -34.13
C ILE A 156 -13.70 7.01 -34.16
N ALA A 157 -13.09 6.75 -35.33
CA ALA A 157 -11.94 5.86 -35.45
C ALA A 157 -10.89 6.11 -34.35
N LEU A 158 -10.81 5.15 -33.42
CA LEU A 158 -9.90 5.17 -32.28
C LEU A 158 -8.49 4.87 -32.80
N ASN A 159 -7.79 5.90 -33.25
CA ASN A 159 -6.36 5.77 -33.49
C ASN A 159 -5.61 5.60 -32.17
N GLY A 160 -4.38 5.06 -32.22
CA GLY A 160 -3.56 4.84 -31.03
C GLY A 160 -3.34 6.09 -30.18
N THR A 161 -3.38 7.30 -30.76
CA THR A 161 -3.27 8.57 -30.02
C THR A 161 -4.51 8.83 -29.17
N ILE A 162 -5.71 8.62 -29.70
CA ILE A 162 -6.96 8.81 -28.94
C ILE A 162 -7.04 7.78 -27.81
N GLN A 163 -6.70 6.52 -28.09
CA GLN A 163 -6.66 5.47 -27.06
C GLN A 163 -5.66 5.83 -25.94
N PHE A 164 -4.46 6.30 -26.30
CA PHE A 164 -3.47 6.79 -25.34
C PHE A 164 -4.02 7.91 -24.45
N VAL A 165 -4.70 8.91 -25.04
CA VAL A 165 -5.30 10.03 -24.30
C VAL A 165 -6.38 9.53 -23.35
N ILE A 166 -7.30 8.68 -23.81
CA ILE A 166 -8.37 8.11 -22.98
C ILE A 166 -7.77 7.28 -21.85
N SER A 167 -6.80 6.41 -22.13
CA SER A 167 -6.14 5.61 -21.11
C SER A 167 -5.36 6.46 -20.12
N SER A 168 -4.80 7.61 -20.51
CA SER A 168 -4.12 8.50 -19.56
C SER A 168 -5.06 9.07 -18.47
N LEU A 169 -6.38 9.08 -18.71
CA LEU A 169 -7.38 9.51 -17.72
C LEU A 169 -7.41 8.59 -16.50
N THR A 170 -6.87 7.37 -16.55
CA THR A 170 -6.73 6.49 -15.38
C THR A 170 -5.82 7.10 -14.31
N LEU A 171 -5.01 8.14 -14.61
CA LEU A 171 -4.32 8.93 -13.60
C LEU A 171 -5.26 9.52 -12.53
N VAL A 172 -6.55 9.71 -12.84
CA VAL A 172 -7.56 10.10 -11.86
C VAL A 172 -7.59 9.10 -10.70
N PHE A 173 -7.36 7.81 -10.94
CA PHE A 173 -7.26 6.80 -9.89
C PHE A 173 -6.07 6.95 -8.96
N PHE A 174 -5.02 7.64 -9.40
CA PHE A 174 -3.94 8.05 -8.51
C PHE A 174 -4.28 9.35 -7.79
N LEU A 175 -4.71 10.37 -8.54
CA LEU A 175 -4.88 11.73 -8.04
C LEU A 175 -5.97 11.82 -6.98
N VAL A 176 -7.12 11.19 -7.22
CA VAL A 176 -8.27 11.27 -6.30
C VAL A 176 -7.93 10.73 -4.91
N PRO A 177 -7.43 9.49 -4.71
CA PRO A 177 -7.06 9.01 -3.38
C PRO A 177 -5.87 9.79 -2.81
N PHE A 178 -4.93 10.24 -3.65
CA PHE A 178 -3.80 11.09 -3.22
C PHE A 178 -4.23 12.40 -2.55
N PHE A 179 -5.27 13.06 -3.06
CA PHE A 179 -5.83 14.24 -2.42
C PHE A 179 -6.81 13.89 -1.29
N TRP A 180 -7.62 12.85 -1.47
CA TRP A 180 -8.66 12.46 -0.51
C TRP A 180 -8.10 12.02 0.84
N ILE A 181 -6.93 11.35 0.85
CA ILE A 181 -6.34 10.80 2.07
C ILE A 181 -6.09 11.88 3.15
N GLN A 182 -5.87 13.13 2.74
CA GLN A 182 -5.72 14.28 3.64
C GLN A 182 -6.90 14.44 4.60
N ARG A 183 -8.11 14.01 4.22
CA ARG A 183 -9.33 14.13 5.04
C ARG A 183 -9.31 13.26 6.30
N TYR A 184 -8.49 12.21 6.31
CA TYR A 184 -8.37 11.29 7.44
C TYR A 184 -7.37 11.73 8.52
N TYR A 185 -6.59 12.78 8.25
CA TYR A 185 -5.52 13.25 9.12
C TYR A 185 -5.83 14.66 9.61
N PRO A 186 -5.68 14.96 10.91
CA PRO A 186 -6.05 16.26 11.47
C PRO A 186 -5.13 17.40 11.04
N GLY A 187 -3.94 17.11 10.50
CA GLY A 187 -3.11 18.14 9.88
C GLY A 187 -2.50 17.72 8.55
N LYS A 188 -1.78 18.67 7.95
CA LYS A 188 -1.35 18.60 6.56
C LYS A 188 -0.29 17.51 6.38
N LEU A 189 -0.65 16.46 5.64
CA LEU A 189 0.29 15.43 5.21
C LEU A 189 1.18 15.99 4.10
N THR A 190 2.48 15.77 4.22
CA THR A 190 3.43 16.03 3.14
C THR A 190 3.16 15.10 1.94
N ARG A 191 3.64 15.46 0.75
CA ARG A 191 3.45 14.62 -0.46
C ARG A 191 3.99 13.20 -0.25
N LYS A 192 5.18 13.08 0.35
CA LYS A 192 5.81 11.78 0.68
C LYS A 192 4.93 10.94 1.61
N GLN A 193 4.41 11.54 2.68
CA GLN A 193 3.55 10.83 3.63
C GLN A 193 2.25 10.32 2.98
N ARG A 194 1.67 11.09 2.05
CA ARG A 194 0.49 10.63 1.29
C ARG A 194 0.79 9.41 0.44
N LEU A 195 1.96 9.37 -0.21
CA LEU A 195 2.40 8.20 -0.99
C LEU A 195 2.59 6.98 -0.10
N VAL A 196 3.31 7.12 1.03
CA VAL A 196 3.50 6.05 2.02
C VAL A 196 2.16 5.51 2.52
N GLU A 197 1.21 6.41 2.80
CA GLU A 197 -0.12 6.06 3.27
C GLU A 197 -1.02 5.43 2.20
N LEU A 198 -0.66 5.57 0.92
CA LEU A 198 -1.26 4.84 -0.18
C LEU A 198 -0.47 3.57 -0.55
N GLY A 199 0.57 3.23 0.21
CA GLY A 199 1.38 2.04 0.00
C GLY A 199 2.58 2.22 -0.93
N LEU A 200 2.90 3.46 -1.33
CA LEU A 200 4.09 3.80 -2.11
C LEU A 200 5.19 4.31 -1.17
N ASP A 201 5.76 3.40 -0.39
CA ASP A 201 6.87 3.69 0.52
C ASP A 201 8.22 3.46 -0.17
N PHE A 202 8.67 4.45 -0.95
CA PHE A 202 9.96 4.40 -1.62
C PHE A 202 11.15 4.50 -0.65
N GLU A 203 10.94 5.05 0.55
CA GLU A 203 12.01 5.20 1.55
C GLU A 203 12.38 3.85 2.17
N LYS A 204 11.43 2.90 2.22
CA LYS A 204 11.67 1.50 2.57
C LYS A 204 12.68 0.80 1.65
N TYR A 205 12.89 1.29 0.42
CA TYR A 205 13.67 0.61 -0.62
C TYR A 205 14.81 1.47 -1.19
N PRO A 206 15.91 1.72 -0.45
CA PRO A 206 17.04 2.45 -0.99
C PRO A 206 17.80 1.61 -2.04
N GLY A 207 18.03 2.21 -3.23
CA GLY A 207 18.93 1.72 -4.27
C GLY A 207 18.66 0.27 -4.70
N LYS A 208 19.58 -0.65 -4.36
CA LYS A 208 19.53 -2.07 -4.76
C LYS A 208 18.28 -2.80 -4.25
N SER A 209 17.71 -2.36 -3.14
CA SER A 209 16.50 -2.98 -2.59
C SER A 209 15.26 -2.71 -3.47
N LEU A 210 15.16 -1.53 -4.08
CA LEU A 210 14.08 -1.22 -5.03
C LEU A 210 14.18 -2.09 -6.28
N ALA A 211 15.40 -2.27 -6.80
CA ALA A 211 15.63 -3.14 -7.95
C ALA A 211 15.21 -4.59 -7.66
N ARG A 212 15.49 -5.11 -6.45
CA ARG A 212 15.02 -6.44 -6.03
C ARG A 212 13.49 -6.52 -6.01
N GLU A 213 12.82 -5.46 -5.55
CA GLU A 213 11.37 -5.41 -5.50
C GLU A 213 10.73 -5.35 -6.90
N ILE A 214 11.37 -4.63 -7.83
CA ILE A 214 10.96 -4.59 -9.23
C ILE A 214 11.15 -5.97 -9.88
N ILE A 215 12.31 -6.62 -9.69
CA ILE A 215 12.58 -7.97 -10.21
C ILE A 215 11.56 -8.97 -9.66
N LEU A 216 11.26 -8.88 -8.36
CA LEU A 216 10.23 -9.69 -7.73
C LEU A 216 8.86 -9.45 -8.39
N GLY A 217 8.48 -8.19 -8.60
CA GLY A 217 7.25 -7.84 -9.30
C GLY A 217 7.17 -8.42 -10.71
N ILE A 218 8.26 -8.34 -11.49
CA ILE A 218 8.35 -8.93 -12.83
C ILE A 218 8.14 -10.45 -12.78
N PHE A 219 8.86 -11.14 -11.89
CA PHE A 219 8.74 -12.58 -11.74
C PHE A 219 7.31 -12.99 -11.34
N LEU A 220 6.70 -12.29 -10.38
CA LEU A 220 5.31 -12.51 -10.00
C LEU A 220 4.35 -12.18 -11.15
N GLY A 221 4.65 -11.19 -11.98
CA GLY A 221 3.86 -10.84 -13.16
C GLY A 221 3.80 -11.99 -14.15
N LEU A 222 4.94 -12.63 -14.41
CA LEU A 222 5.03 -13.83 -15.25
C LEU A 222 4.22 -15.01 -14.67
N LEU A 223 4.28 -15.22 -13.35
CA LEU A 223 3.43 -16.21 -12.68
C LEU A 223 1.93 -15.85 -12.77
N GLY A 224 1.60 -14.56 -12.71
CA GLY A 224 0.25 -14.05 -12.88
C GLY A 224 -0.36 -14.42 -14.23
N ILE A 225 0.44 -14.44 -15.30
CA ILE A 225 -0.01 -14.88 -16.63
C ILE A 225 -0.39 -16.35 -16.62
N LEU A 226 0.45 -17.22 -16.06
CA LEU A 226 0.16 -18.65 -15.93
C LEU A 226 -1.09 -18.89 -15.08
N LEU A 227 -1.23 -18.14 -14.00
CA LEU A 227 -2.43 -18.17 -13.16
C LEU A 227 -3.67 -17.80 -13.95
N VAL A 228 -3.65 -16.69 -14.68
CA VAL A 228 -4.81 -16.22 -15.44
C VAL A 228 -5.17 -17.18 -16.57
N PHE A 229 -4.21 -17.70 -17.34
CA PHE A 229 -4.52 -18.71 -18.36
C PHE A 229 -5.14 -19.97 -17.75
N GLY A 230 -4.63 -20.44 -16.62
CA GLY A 230 -5.24 -21.57 -15.90
C GLY A 230 -6.66 -21.28 -15.43
N LEU A 231 -6.92 -20.07 -14.92
CA LEU A 231 -8.26 -19.64 -14.49
C LEU A 231 -9.21 -19.44 -15.67
N GLN A 232 -8.73 -18.94 -16.81
CA GLN A 232 -9.50 -18.84 -18.05
C GLN A 232 -9.90 -20.23 -18.54
N TYR A 233 -8.98 -21.19 -18.55
CA TYR A 233 -9.30 -22.58 -18.90
C TYR A 233 -10.34 -23.20 -17.95
N ILE A 234 -10.20 -22.99 -16.64
CA ILE A 234 -11.23 -23.43 -15.68
C ILE A 234 -12.56 -22.71 -15.96
N GLY A 235 -12.52 -21.42 -16.27
CA GLY A 235 -13.69 -20.62 -16.61
C GLY A 235 -14.41 -21.15 -17.86
N SER A 236 -13.67 -21.57 -18.89
CA SER A 236 -14.27 -22.12 -20.11
C SER A 236 -14.99 -23.44 -19.82
N LEU A 237 -14.35 -24.34 -19.07
CA LEU A 237 -14.98 -25.60 -18.65
C LEU A 237 -16.25 -25.37 -17.83
N LEU A 238 -16.24 -24.39 -16.92
CA LEU A 238 -17.41 -24.05 -16.11
C LEU A 238 -18.53 -23.45 -16.96
N VAL A 239 -18.21 -22.60 -17.94
CA VAL A 239 -19.22 -22.02 -18.84
C VAL A 239 -19.86 -23.09 -19.72
N GLU A 240 -19.07 -23.97 -20.33
CA GLU A 240 -19.57 -25.12 -21.09
C GLU A 240 -20.44 -26.03 -20.23
N TRP A 241 -20.05 -26.27 -18.98
CA TRP A 241 -20.79 -27.13 -18.06
C TRP A 241 -22.12 -26.50 -17.61
N ILE A 242 -22.12 -25.23 -17.22
CA ILE A 242 -23.30 -24.53 -16.68
C ILE A 242 -24.27 -24.12 -17.79
N PHE A 243 -23.76 -23.50 -18.85
CA PHE A 243 -24.58 -22.88 -19.88
C PHE A 243 -24.76 -23.76 -21.11
N ARG A 244 -24.00 -24.86 -21.25
CA ARG A 244 -24.04 -25.76 -22.42
C ARG A 244 -23.70 -25.03 -23.74
N ILE A 245 -22.88 -23.99 -23.65
CA ILE A 245 -22.40 -23.19 -24.78
C ILE A 245 -20.91 -23.49 -24.97
N ASP A 246 -20.52 -23.85 -26.18
CA ASP A 246 -19.10 -23.98 -26.57
C ASP A 246 -18.43 -22.60 -26.53
N VAL A 247 -17.36 -22.45 -25.75
CA VAL A 247 -16.69 -21.16 -25.59
C VAL A 247 -16.02 -20.72 -26.89
N ASN A 248 -15.68 -21.63 -27.80
CA ASN A 248 -15.18 -21.27 -29.13
C ASN A 248 -16.24 -20.52 -29.95
N VAL A 249 -17.51 -20.89 -29.81
CA VAL A 249 -18.63 -20.16 -30.44
C VAL A 249 -18.79 -18.78 -29.80
N LEU A 250 -18.58 -18.67 -28.48
CA LEU A 250 -18.61 -17.40 -27.76
C LEU A 250 -17.46 -16.47 -28.18
N TYR A 251 -16.25 -17.00 -28.39
CA TYR A 251 -15.11 -16.23 -28.91
C TYR A 251 -15.33 -15.77 -30.35
N ALA A 252 -16.03 -16.56 -31.15
CA ALA A 252 -16.37 -16.22 -32.53
C ALA A 252 -17.55 -15.23 -32.63
N SER A 253 -18.23 -14.91 -31.51
CA SER A 253 -19.36 -13.99 -31.53
C SER A 253 -18.90 -12.53 -31.54
N ASP A 254 -19.69 -11.67 -32.19
CA ASP A 254 -19.47 -10.22 -32.19
C ASP A 254 -19.52 -9.62 -30.78
N GLU A 255 -20.09 -10.32 -29.80
CA GLU A 255 -20.14 -9.88 -28.41
C GLU A 255 -18.74 -9.84 -27.77
N MET A 256 -17.83 -10.73 -28.20
CA MET A 256 -16.42 -10.69 -27.80
C MET A 256 -15.60 -9.70 -28.64
N ALA A 257 -16.12 -9.24 -29.79
CA ALA A 257 -15.48 -8.18 -30.56
C ALA A 257 -15.43 -6.84 -29.80
N GLY A 258 -16.34 -6.64 -28.83
CA GLY A 258 -16.23 -5.52 -27.88
C GLY A 258 -14.93 -5.52 -27.07
N PHE A 259 -14.32 -6.69 -26.86
CA PHE A 259 -13.01 -6.85 -26.22
C PHE A 259 -11.86 -6.63 -27.20
N THR A 260 -12.08 -6.83 -28.51
CA THR A 260 -11.06 -6.67 -29.55
C THR A 260 -10.91 -5.24 -30.06
N LEU A 261 -11.90 -4.36 -29.81
CA LEU A 261 -11.89 -2.92 -30.18
C LEU A 261 -10.72 -2.10 -29.60
N GLY A 262 -9.85 -2.69 -28.77
CA GLY A 262 -8.63 -2.08 -28.27
C GLY A 262 -7.35 -2.88 -28.54
N ASN A 263 -7.41 -3.94 -29.34
CA ASN A 263 -6.25 -4.77 -29.65
C ASN A 263 -5.35 -4.05 -30.67
N PRO A 264 -4.06 -3.86 -30.37
CA PRO A 264 -3.14 -3.27 -31.31
C PRO A 264 -3.07 -4.10 -32.60
N GLN A 265 -3.14 -3.46 -33.76
CA GLN A 265 -3.02 -4.10 -35.07
C GLN A 265 -1.61 -3.97 -35.65
N THR A 266 -0.85 -2.99 -35.14
CA THR A 266 0.54 -2.73 -35.56
C THR A 266 1.49 -2.81 -34.38
N LEU A 267 2.78 -3.07 -34.66
CA LEU A 267 3.82 -3.05 -33.63
C LEU A 267 3.90 -1.67 -32.94
N GLY A 268 3.66 -0.58 -33.66
CA GLY A 268 3.63 0.77 -33.09
C GLY A 268 2.53 0.94 -32.05
N GLU A 269 1.31 0.48 -32.36
CA GLU A 269 0.18 0.49 -31.42
C GLU A 269 0.45 -0.38 -30.20
N LEU A 270 1.06 -1.56 -30.39
CA LEU A 270 1.43 -2.44 -29.27
C LEU A 270 2.42 -1.75 -28.32
N LEU A 271 3.43 -1.06 -28.86
CA LEU A 271 4.41 -0.33 -28.03
C LEU A 271 3.75 0.81 -27.25
N VAL A 272 2.84 1.56 -27.89
CA VAL A 272 2.05 2.62 -27.22
C VAL A 272 1.17 2.02 -26.12
N PHE A 273 0.52 0.88 -26.37
CA PHE A 273 -0.30 0.19 -25.39
C PHE A 273 0.53 -0.27 -24.18
N VAL A 274 1.66 -0.95 -24.41
CA VAL A 274 2.56 -1.41 -23.34
C VAL A 274 3.05 -0.23 -22.50
N PHE A 275 3.48 0.85 -23.16
CA PHE A 275 3.88 2.07 -22.46
C PHE A 275 2.74 2.63 -21.60
N THR A 276 1.52 2.65 -22.13
CA THR A 276 0.33 3.12 -21.44
C THR A 276 0.02 2.27 -20.21
N MET A 277 0.08 0.94 -20.32
CA MET A 277 -0.17 0.03 -19.21
C MET A 277 0.85 0.19 -18.08
N VAL A 278 2.11 0.39 -18.43
CA VAL A 278 3.20 0.61 -17.46
C VAL A 278 3.05 1.96 -16.75
N VAL A 279 2.77 3.03 -17.49
CA VAL A 279 2.83 4.40 -16.97
C VAL A 279 1.52 4.86 -16.33
N PHE A 280 0.39 4.58 -16.99
CA PHE A 280 -0.89 5.17 -16.64
C PHE A 280 -1.86 4.20 -15.96
N VAL A 281 -1.75 2.89 -16.17
CA VAL A 281 -2.73 1.94 -15.64
C VAL A 281 -2.26 1.26 -14.37
N GLY A 282 -1.09 0.59 -14.42
CA GLY A 282 -0.63 -0.26 -13.32
C GLY A 282 -0.52 0.44 -11.95
N VAL A 283 0.23 1.54 -11.84
CA VAL A 283 0.35 2.23 -10.54
C VAL A 283 -0.97 2.88 -10.11
N PRO A 284 -1.66 3.67 -10.95
CA PRO A 284 -2.87 4.37 -10.50
C PRO A 284 -3.97 3.42 -10.02
N GLU A 285 -4.18 2.29 -10.68
CA GLU A 285 -5.15 1.31 -10.22
C GLU A 285 -4.75 0.64 -8.90
N GLU A 286 -3.48 0.25 -8.74
CA GLU A 286 -3.03 -0.33 -7.47
C GLU A 286 -3.11 0.67 -6.30
N VAL A 287 -2.83 1.94 -6.56
CA VAL A 287 -3.02 3.03 -5.57
C VAL A 287 -4.48 3.12 -5.15
N MET A 288 -5.41 3.09 -6.12
CA MET A 288 -6.83 3.12 -5.83
C MET A 288 -7.27 1.86 -5.08
N PHE A 289 -7.12 0.68 -5.67
CA PHE A 289 -7.75 -0.54 -5.14
C PHE A 289 -6.99 -1.12 -3.94
N ARG A 290 -5.65 -1.15 -3.95
CA ARG A 290 -4.85 -1.85 -2.93
C ARG A 290 -4.29 -0.88 -1.89
N GLY A 291 -3.96 0.32 -2.33
CA GLY A 291 -3.58 1.44 -1.47
C GLY A 291 -4.75 1.98 -0.67
N PHE A 292 -5.87 2.30 -1.34
CA PHE A 292 -7.00 3.00 -0.74
C PHE A 292 -8.20 2.10 -0.39
N VAL A 293 -8.77 1.36 -1.35
CA VAL A 293 -10.00 0.56 -1.12
C VAL A 293 -9.77 -0.57 -0.12
N GLN A 294 -8.78 -1.43 -0.36
CA GLN A 294 -8.47 -2.56 0.53
C GLN A 294 -8.14 -2.07 1.94
N ARG A 295 -7.35 -1.01 2.06
CA ARG A 295 -7.03 -0.39 3.35
C ARG A 295 -8.27 0.17 4.05
N SER A 296 -9.21 0.72 3.30
CA SER A 296 -10.50 1.19 3.83
C SER A 296 -11.32 0.05 4.42
N PHE A 297 -11.36 -1.11 3.76
CA PHE A 297 -12.06 -2.30 4.24
C PHE A 297 -11.38 -2.94 5.45
N GLU A 298 -10.05 -3.03 5.45
CA GLU A 298 -9.25 -3.57 6.58
C GLU A 298 -9.45 -2.82 7.90
N LYS A 299 -10.02 -1.61 7.86
CA LYS A 299 -10.32 -0.82 9.06
C LYS A 299 -11.58 -1.27 9.79
N LYS A 300 -12.47 -2.01 9.11
CA LYS A 300 -13.71 -2.55 9.72
C LYS A 300 -13.85 -4.06 9.57
N LEU A 301 -13.13 -4.66 8.63
CA LEU A 301 -13.21 -6.08 8.29
C LEU A 301 -11.90 -6.79 8.60
N SER A 302 -11.95 -8.11 8.77
CA SER A 302 -10.73 -8.94 8.83
C SER A 302 -9.97 -8.86 7.51
N LYS A 303 -8.65 -9.08 7.54
CA LYS A 303 -7.81 -9.03 6.33
C LYS A 303 -8.32 -9.94 5.20
N PRO A 304 -8.74 -11.19 5.45
CA PRO A 304 -9.30 -12.04 4.38
C PRO A 304 -10.60 -11.49 3.80
N ALA A 305 -11.51 -10.99 4.65
CA ALA A 305 -12.76 -10.41 4.18
C ALA A 305 -12.54 -9.12 3.37
N ALA A 306 -11.62 -8.26 3.81
CA ALA A 306 -11.23 -7.05 3.08
C ALA A 306 -10.56 -7.38 1.73
N LEU A 307 -9.71 -8.40 1.70
CA LEU A 307 -9.12 -8.93 0.46
C LEU A 307 -10.19 -9.40 -0.52
N LEU A 308 -11.08 -10.29 -0.09
CA LEU A 308 -12.14 -10.83 -0.94
C LEU A 308 -13.08 -9.73 -1.44
N LEU A 309 -13.50 -8.81 -0.56
CA LEU A 309 -14.39 -7.72 -0.95
C LEU A 309 -13.72 -6.76 -1.96
N THR A 310 -12.44 -6.44 -1.76
CA THR A 310 -11.67 -5.65 -2.73
C THR A 310 -11.56 -6.39 -4.06
N ALA A 311 -11.31 -7.70 -4.01
CA ALA A 311 -11.13 -8.50 -5.22
C ALA A 311 -12.41 -8.65 -6.05
N SER A 312 -13.54 -8.88 -5.39
CA SER A 312 -14.85 -8.86 -6.04
C SER A 312 -15.15 -7.50 -6.61
N TYR A 313 -14.86 -6.42 -5.88
CA TYR A 313 -15.10 -5.06 -6.35
C TYR A 313 -14.25 -4.70 -7.58
N PHE A 314 -12.96 -5.02 -7.56
CA PHE A 314 -12.06 -4.86 -8.71
C PHE A 314 -12.51 -5.69 -9.92
N SER A 315 -12.91 -6.95 -9.71
CA SER A 315 -13.38 -7.82 -10.78
C SER A 315 -14.64 -7.27 -11.44
N ILE A 316 -15.68 -6.97 -10.65
CA ILE A 316 -16.93 -6.37 -11.15
C ILE A 316 -16.63 -5.07 -11.90
N TYR A 317 -15.75 -4.23 -11.37
CA TYR A 317 -15.38 -2.97 -11.99
C TYR A 317 -14.85 -3.13 -13.42
N HIS A 318 -14.15 -4.22 -13.73
CA HIS A 318 -13.61 -4.47 -15.07
C HIS A 318 -14.62 -5.10 -16.04
N ILE A 319 -15.59 -5.86 -15.53
CA ILE A 319 -16.46 -6.70 -16.37
C ILE A 319 -17.93 -6.32 -16.29
N TYR A 320 -18.30 -5.22 -15.61
CA TYR A 320 -19.70 -4.86 -15.38
C TYR A 320 -20.50 -4.70 -16.67
N ILE A 321 -19.87 -4.27 -17.78
CA ILE A 321 -20.54 -4.12 -19.07
C ILE A 321 -21.07 -5.45 -19.61
N PHE A 322 -20.45 -6.57 -19.22
CA PHE A 322 -20.86 -7.91 -19.62
C PHE A 322 -21.91 -8.53 -18.68
N ILE A 323 -22.39 -7.83 -17.66
CA ILE A 323 -23.35 -8.41 -16.69
C ILE A 323 -24.65 -8.89 -17.35
N VAL A 324 -25.01 -8.31 -18.50
CA VAL A 324 -26.18 -8.70 -19.32
C VAL A 324 -25.93 -9.93 -20.19
N ASN A 325 -24.69 -10.41 -20.29
CA ASN A 325 -24.29 -11.62 -20.97
C ASN A 325 -23.67 -12.61 -19.95
N PRO A 326 -24.50 -13.44 -19.29
CA PRO A 326 -24.03 -14.29 -18.20
C PRO A 326 -22.86 -15.23 -18.58
N PRO A 327 -22.83 -15.90 -19.75
CA PRO A 327 -21.69 -16.72 -20.14
C PRO A 327 -20.36 -15.95 -20.16
N ILE A 328 -20.29 -14.80 -20.84
CA ILE A 328 -19.08 -13.97 -20.90
C ILE A 328 -18.72 -13.43 -19.51
N PHE A 329 -19.73 -12.96 -18.77
CA PHE A 329 -19.53 -12.46 -17.41
C PHE A 329 -18.90 -13.52 -16.50
N PHE A 330 -19.41 -14.76 -16.51
CA PHE A 330 -18.87 -15.85 -15.69
C PHE A 330 -17.45 -16.23 -16.11
N PHE A 331 -17.20 -16.34 -17.42
CA PHE A 331 -15.89 -16.63 -17.98
C PHE A 331 -14.83 -15.61 -17.51
N LEU A 332 -15.11 -14.32 -17.65
CA LEU A 332 -14.18 -13.25 -17.27
C LEU A 332 -14.08 -13.09 -15.75
N SER A 333 -15.19 -13.24 -15.02
CA SER A 333 -15.24 -13.08 -13.56
C SER A 333 -14.20 -13.91 -12.83
N ILE A 334 -14.04 -15.19 -13.23
CA ILE A 334 -13.12 -16.13 -12.58
C ILE A 334 -11.67 -15.63 -12.69
N SER A 335 -11.29 -15.18 -13.89
CA SER A 335 -9.95 -14.72 -14.20
C SER A 335 -9.62 -13.39 -13.51
N TYR A 336 -10.52 -12.41 -13.61
CA TYR A 336 -10.35 -11.11 -12.94
C TYR A 336 -10.39 -11.21 -11.41
N LEU A 337 -11.27 -12.06 -10.86
CA LEU A 337 -11.34 -12.30 -9.42
C LEU A 337 -10.05 -12.96 -8.93
N GLY A 338 -9.58 -14.01 -9.60
CA GLY A 338 -8.36 -14.72 -9.21
C GLY A 338 -7.11 -13.85 -9.31
N LEU A 339 -6.96 -13.07 -10.38
CA LEU A 339 -5.89 -12.07 -10.50
C LEU A 339 -5.97 -11.03 -9.38
N SER A 340 -7.17 -10.54 -9.07
CA SER A 340 -7.30 -9.53 -8.01
C SER A 340 -7.02 -10.08 -6.61
N ILE A 341 -7.38 -11.34 -6.33
CA ILE A 341 -6.98 -12.02 -5.10
C ILE A 341 -5.45 -12.12 -5.06
N TYR A 342 -4.82 -12.52 -6.18
CA TYR A 342 -3.37 -12.62 -6.28
C TYR A 342 -2.67 -11.29 -5.98
N LEU A 343 -3.08 -10.19 -6.64
CA LEU A 343 -2.57 -8.84 -6.37
C LEU A 343 -2.71 -8.44 -4.90
N GLY A 344 -3.89 -8.68 -4.30
CA GLY A 344 -4.15 -8.36 -2.90
C GLY A 344 -3.36 -9.22 -1.90
N LEU A 345 -3.07 -10.48 -2.23
CA LEU A 345 -2.19 -11.36 -1.44
C LEU A 345 -0.75 -10.83 -1.45
N ILE A 346 -0.22 -10.45 -2.62
CA ILE A 346 1.11 -9.86 -2.72
C ILE A 346 1.18 -8.55 -1.92
N ARG A 347 0.17 -7.68 -2.04
CA ARG A 347 0.12 -6.46 -1.23
C ARG A 347 0.11 -6.76 0.27
N ASN A 348 -0.62 -7.77 0.72
CA ASN A 348 -0.66 -8.17 2.12
C ASN A 348 0.66 -8.77 2.62
N TRP A 349 1.36 -9.51 1.76
CA TRP A 349 2.67 -10.07 2.05
C TRP A 349 3.73 -8.96 2.16
N ARG A 350 3.77 -8.04 1.19
CA ARG A 350 4.78 -6.97 1.11
C ARG A 350 4.50 -5.79 2.02
N LYS A 351 3.23 -5.55 2.37
CA LYS A 351 2.72 -4.41 3.15
C LYS A 351 2.91 -3.05 2.45
N ASP A 352 3.13 -3.07 1.15
CA ASP A 352 3.20 -1.93 0.23
C ASP A 352 2.67 -2.39 -1.14
N ILE A 353 2.61 -1.50 -2.12
CA ILE A 353 2.06 -1.81 -3.45
C ILE A 353 3.12 -1.82 -4.55
N ILE A 354 4.42 -1.70 -4.25
CA ILE A 354 5.43 -1.53 -5.31
C ILE A 354 5.55 -2.81 -6.15
N ALA A 355 5.82 -3.96 -5.53
CA ALA A 355 5.87 -5.24 -6.24
C ALA A 355 4.53 -5.58 -6.92
N THR A 356 3.40 -5.30 -6.25
CA THR A 356 2.06 -5.52 -6.81
C THR A 356 1.80 -4.66 -8.05
N SER A 357 2.25 -3.40 -8.05
CA SER A 357 2.10 -2.50 -9.21
C SER A 357 2.92 -2.99 -10.39
N VAL A 358 4.18 -3.38 -10.16
CA VAL A 358 5.04 -3.93 -11.22
C VAL A 358 4.48 -5.25 -11.76
N LEU A 359 4.00 -6.14 -10.89
CA LEU A 359 3.30 -7.36 -11.27
C LEU A 359 2.14 -7.05 -12.22
N HIS A 360 1.28 -6.11 -11.84
CA HIS A 360 0.12 -5.73 -12.65
C HIS A 360 0.52 -5.16 -14.01
N MET A 361 1.50 -4.25 -14.06
CA MET A 361 2.02 -3.70 -15.32
C MET A 361 2.55 -4.78 -16.26
N VAL A 362 3.36 -5.70 -15.71
CA VAL A 362 3.99 -6.79 -16.47
C VAL A 362 2.95 -7.75 -16.99
N TYR A 363 1.99 -8.14 -16.13
CA TYR A 363 0.87 -8.98 -16.53
C TYR A 363 0.08 -8.34 -17.69
N ASN A 364 -0.38 -7.09 -17.55
CA ASN A 364 -1.17 -6.42 -18.60
C ASN A 364 -0.40 -6.30 -19.91
N SER A 365 0.89 -5.95 -19.82
CA SER A 365 1.75 -5.76 -20.99
C SER A 365 1.97 -7.07 -21.74
N ILE A 366 2.34 -8.14 -21.04
CA ILE A 366 2.63 -9.43 -21.68
C ILE A 366 1.34 -10.10 -22.16
N GLN A 367 0.24 -9.99 -21.41
CA GLN A 367 -1.06 -10.49 -21.86
C GLN A 367 -1.41 -9.89 -23.23
N MET A 368 -1.21 -8.58 -23.42
CA MET A 368 -1.47 -7.94 -24.71
C MET A 368 -0.46 -8.33 -25.79
N VAL A 369 0.82 -8.53 -25.46
CA VAL A 369 1.81 -9.07 -26.41
C VAL A 369 1.40 -10.45 -26.90
N VAL A 370 0.93 -11.33 -26.01
CA VAL A 370 0.47 -12.68 -26.38
C VAL A 370 -0.76 -12.59 -27.29
N VAL A 371 -1.74 -11.75 -26.95
CA VAL A 371 -2.93 -11.52 -27.79
C VAL A 371 -2.53 -10.99 -29.17
N PHE A 372 -1.61 -10.02 -29.23
CA PHE A 372 -1.09 -9.48 -30.50
C PHE A 372 -0.46 -10.57 -31.36
N ILE A 373 0.39 -11.43 -30.80
CA ILE A 373 1.06 -12.52 -31.54
C ILE A 373 0.05 -13.56 -32.05
N ILE A 374 -1.02 -13.84 -31.29
CA ILE A 374 -2.04 -14.82 -31.70
C ILE A 374 -2.90 -14.28 -32.86
N LEU A 375 -3.13 -12.96 -32.90
CA LEU A 375 -4.00 -12.32 -33.89
C LEU A 375 -3.28 -11.78 -35.13
N SER A 376 -1.96 -11.62 -35.08
CA SER A 376 -1.12 -11.18 -36.21
C SER A 376 -0.69 -12.36 -37.07
#